data_AF-A0A4P7ZUC7-F1
#
_entry.id   AF-A0A4P7ZUC7-F1
#
_cell.length_a   1.000
_cell.length_b   1.000
_cell.length_c   1.000
_cell.angle_alpha   90.00
_cell.angle_beta   90.00
_cell.angle_gamma   90.00
#
_symmetry.space_group_name_H-M   'P 1'
#
loop_
_entity.id
_entity.type
_entity.pdbx_description
1 polymer ?
#
loop_
_entity_poly.entity_id
_entity_poly.type
_entity_poly.pdbx_seq_one_letter_code
_entity_poly.pdbx_strand_id
1 'polypeptide(L)' 'MHSDRSPAVELSITQQFEIERFNRAIDATADPDQLRNLAKQLLQAWHTQKAATAWVASQRA' A
#
# COMPACT_ATOMS: atom_id res chain seq x y z
N MET A 1 -1.17 -15.74 -28.55
CA MET A 1 -0.55 -14.98 -27.45
C MET A 1 -1.63 -14.10 -26.81
N HIS A 2 -2.35 -14.64 -25.82
CA HIS A 2 -3.28 -13.86 -25.00
C HIS A 2 -2.54 -13.48 -23.73
N SER A 3 -2.04 -12.26 -23.66
CA SER A 3 -1.57 -11.70 -22.39
C SER A 3 -2.81 -11.38 -21.55
N ASP A 4 -2.96 -12.17 -20.49
CA ASP A 4 -3.87 -11.98 -19.38
C ASP A 4 -3.64 -10.59 -18.77
N ARG A 5 -4.47 -9.61 -19.15
CA ARG A 5 -4.58 -8.35 -18.41
C ARG A 5 -5.39 -8.67 -17.17
N SER A 6 -4.71 -8.90 -16.05
CA SER A 6 -5.36 -8.81 -14.75
C SER A 6 -6.13 -7.48 -14.70
N PRO A 7 -7.42 -7.46 -14.32
CA PRO A 7 -8.18 -6.20 -14.26
C PRO A 7 -7.43 -5.27 -13.31
N ALA A 8 -6.99 -4.12 -13.82
CA ALA A 8 -6.35 -3.12 -13.00
C ALA A 8 -7.36 -2.76 -11.90
N VAL A 9 -7.06 -3.12 -10.66
CA VAL A 9 -7.86 -2.70 -9.52
C VAL A 9 -7.70 -1.20 -9.44
N GLU A 10 -8.71 -0.48 -9.94
CA GLU A 10 -8.72 0.96 -9.91
C GLU A 10 -8.82 1.40 -8.45
N LEU A 11 -7.90 2.28 -8.04
CA LEU A 11 -7.91 2.81 -6.68
C LEU A 11 -9.20 3.61 -6.47
N SER A 12 -9.72 3.63 -5.25
CA SER A 12 -10.75 4.60 -4.89
C SER A 12 -10.16 6.00 -4.75
N ILE A 13 -11.00 7.03 -4.87
CA ILE A 13 -10.59 8.43 -4.63
C ILE A 13 -9.90 8.58 -3.27
N THR A 14 -10.45 7.96 -2.23
CA THR A 14 -9.84 7.96 -0.89
C THR A 14 -8.45 7.34 -0.90
N GLN A 15 -8.24 6.23 -1.60
CA GLN A 15 -6.93 5.58 -1.71
C GLN A 15 -5.92 6.48 -2.44
N GLN A 16 -6.35 7.20 -3.48
CA GLN A 16 -5.50 8.16 -4.20
C GLN A 16 -5.07 9.32 -3.31
N PHE A 17 -5.99 9.88 -2.51
CA PHE A 17 -5.65 10.92 -1.53
C PHE A 17 -4.66 10.45 -0.47
N GLU A 18 -4.83 9.23 0.05
CA GLU A 18 -3.89 8.68 1.03
C GLU A 18 -2.50 8.49 0.42
N ILE A 19 -2.40 8.03 -0.83
CA ILE A 19 -1.12 7.94 -1.55
C ILE A 19 -0.47 9.31 -1.66
N GLU A 20 -1.20 10.33 -2.10
CA GLU A 20 -0.69 11.70 -2.20
C GLU A 20 -0.25 12.27 -0.84
N ARG A 21 -0.99 11.97 0.23
CA ARG A 21 -0.62 12.35 1.60
C ARG A 21 0.68 11.69 2.04
N PHE A 22 0.85 10.40 1.76
CA PHE A 22 2.06 9.67 2.11
C PHE A 22 3.26 10.12 1.28
N ASN A 23 3.09 10.37 -0.02
CA ASN A 23 4.15 10.91 -0.88
C ASN A 23 4.67 12.25 -0.33
N ARG A 24 3.77 13.19 0.00
CA ARG A 24 4.17 14.45 0.61
C ARG A 24 4.89 14.28 1.95
N ALA A 25 4.47 13.32 2.78
CA ALA A 25 5.14 13.04 4.05
C ALA A 25 6.55 12.49 3.84
N ILE A 26 6.74 11.62 2.84
CA ILE A 26 8.07 11.10 2.47
C ILE A 26 8.96 12.24 1.99
N ASP A 27 8.48 13.07 1.06
CA ASP A 27 9.26 14.16 0.48
C ASP A 27 9.64 15.24 1.50
N ALA A 28 8.78 15.47 2.49
CA ALA A 28 9.03 16.43 3.57
C ALA A 28 9.95 15.87 4.69
N THR A 29 10.25 14.57 4.68
CA THR A 29 11.07 13.94 5.74
C THR A 29 12.56 14.20 5.48
N ALA A 30 13.16 15.09 6.26
CA ALA A 30 14.59 15.40 6.20
C ALA A 30 15.44 14.70 7.28
N ASP A 31 14.80 14.15 8.32
CA ASP A 31 15.47 13.45 9.42
C ASP A 31 15.59 11.94 9.10
N PRO A 32 16.80 11.37 9.05
CA PRO A 32 17.02 9.94 8.81
C PRO A 32 16.30 9.00 9.79
N ASP A 33 16.14 9.40 11.06
CA ASP A 33 15.44 8.57 12.04
C ASP A 33 13.92 8.60 11.81
N GLN A 34 13.36 9.73 11.41
CA GLN A 34 11.97 9.83 10.96
C GLN A 34 11.73 8.99 9.71
N LEU A 35 12.64 9.03 8.73
CA LEU A 35 12.54 8.21 7.51
C LEU A 35 12.57 6.71 7.83
N ARG A 36 13.46 6.30 8.74
CA ARG A 36 13.53 4.91 9.23
C ARG A 36 12.23 4.47 9.88
N ASN A 37 11.63 5.33 10.71
CA ASN A 37 10.36 5.05 11.36
C ASN A 37 9.19 4.98 10.36
N LEU A 38 9.16 5.86 9.37
CA LEU A 38 8.17 5.84 8.30
C LEU A 38 8.28 4.57 7.46
N ALA A 39 9.50 4.15 7.10
CA ALA A 39 9.74 2.91 6.36
C ALA A 39 9.23 1.67 7.12
N LYS A 40 9.46 1.59 8.42
CA LYS A 40 8.95 0.49 9.26
C LYS A 40 7.42 0.46 9.31
N GLN A 41 6.78 1.63 9.41
CA GLN A 41 5.32 1.73 9.41
C GLN A 41 4.73 1.27 8.07
N LEU A 42 5.32 1.68 6.95
CA LEU A 42 4.90 1.26 5.61
C LEU A 42 5.06 -0.26 5.42
N LEU A 43 6.17 -0.84 5.90
CA LEU A 43 6.39 -2.28 5.86
C LEU A 43 5.31 -3.05 6.64
N GLN A 44 4.98 -2.60 7.85
CA GLN A 44 3.94 -3.22 8.67
C GLN A 44 2.56 -3.11 8.01
N ALA A 45 2.23 -1.95 7.44
CA ALA A 45 0.96 -1.73 6.74
C ALA A 45 0.82 -2.67 5.53
N TRP A 46 1.88 -2.82 4.74
CA TRP A 46 1.90 -3.75 3.59
C TRP A 46 1.65 -5.19 4.01
N HIS A 47 2.34 -5.68 5.03
CA HIS A 47 2.14 -7.05 5.55
C HIS A 47 0.71 -7.26 6.06
N THR A 48 0.16 -6.26 6.75
CA THR A 48 -1.21 -6.31 7.28
C THR A 48 -2.23 -6.41 6.14
N GLN A 49 -2.09 -5.58 5.10
CA GLN A 49 -2.97 -5.63 3.94
C GLN A 49 -2.84 -6.97 3.19
N LYS A 50 -1.62 -7.47 3.01
CA LYS A 50 -1.38 -8.79 2.39
C LYS A 50 -2.08 -9.91 3.15
N ALA A 51 -1.98 -9.92 4.48
CA ALA A 51 -2.64 -10.91 5.33
C ALA A 51 -4.17 -10.82 5.24
N ALA A 52 -4.73 -9.60 5.28
CA ALA A 52 -6.17 -9.37 5.14
C ALA A 52 -6.70 -9.88 3.79
N THR A 53 -6.00 -9.57 2.69
CA THR A 53 -6.36 -10.06 1.35
C THR A 53 -6.30 -11.59 1.28
N ALA A 54 -5.25 -12.20 1.83
CA ALA A 54 -5.12 -13.66 1.88
C ALA A 54 -6.27 -14.31 2.67
N TRP A 55 -6.65 -13.73 3.81
CA TRP A 55 -7.75 -14.21 4.64
C TRP A 55 -9.12 -14.11 3.97
N VAL A 56 -9.38 -13.03 3.21
CA VAL A 56 -10.62 -12.90 2.42
C VAL A 56 -10.63 -13.93 1.28
N ALA A 57 -9.50 -14.15 0.62
CA ALA A 57 -9.39 -15.14 -0.44
C ALA A 57 -9.62 -16.57 0.08
N SER A 58 -9.08 -16.91 1.25
CA SER A 58 -9.28 -18.24 1.87
C SER A 58 -10.70 -18.50 2.36
N GLN A 59 -11.50 -17.46 2.62
CA GLN A 59 -12.92 -17.61 2.98
C GLN A 59 -13.85 -17.84 1.79
N ARG A 60 -13.38 -17.56 0.56
CA ARG A 60 -14.16 -17.73 -0.68
C ARG A 60 -13.80 -19.00 -1.44
N ALA A 61 -12.87 -19.80 -0.89
CA ALA A 61 -12.48 -21.13 -1.39
C ALA A 61 -13.24 -22.21 -0.61
#